data_AF-A0A5C8BHC9-F1
#
_entry.id   AF-A0A5C8BHC9-F1
#
_cell.length_a   1.000
_cell.length_b   1.000
_cell.length_c   1.000
_cell.angle_alpha   90.00
_cell.angle_beta   90.00
_cell.angle_gamma   90.00
#
_symmetry.space_group_name_H-M   'P 1'
#
loop_
_entity.id
_entity.type
_entity.pdbx_description
1 polymer ?
#
loop_
_entity_poly.entity_id
_entity_poly.type
_entity_poly.pdbx_seq_one_letter_code
_entity_poly.pdbx_strand_id
1 'polypeptide(L)'
;MLESELSVLNVLVHDANIIPYRKEFNRITGSVTASILLQQIIYRCGHQNTPFYKFKEPCEHELYQADQSWTEELGFSRREFDTAIAAISTKIKKGDDLSEITTPVVHWTTIDRITYYQLNLCALRKVLNRLYVTAESAALIKAESAATDSAKAPLDINNREVSENTDNKKINKKSLNKSDEVNEVFLFWQEIMKTHKAKLDAKRSKMIKLRLQDFSVQDLKTAILGCSKSKWHMGANPNQTAYNQISNIFGSIENVEKFIDMQSRKRVAVNDHDLSTQSYDNAQEHFDVPVNQFCI
;
A
#
# COMPACT_ATOMS: atom_id res chain seq x y z
N MET A 1 28.34 26.32 -14.47
CA MET A 1 27.72 27.18 -13.43
C MET A 1 26.20 27.14 -13.50
N LEU A 2 25.56 27.31 -14.67
CA LEU A 2 24.11 27.08 -14.83
C LEU A 2 23.71 25.59 -14.81
N GLU A 3 24.54 24.68 -15.32
CA GLU A 3 24.23 23.24 -15.34
C GLU A 3 24.12 22.62 -13.93
N SER A 4 24.87 23.16 -12.95
CA SER A 4 24.79 22.74 -11.55
C SER A 4 23.49 23.18 -10.86
N GLU A 5 22.89 24.31 -11.26
CA GLU A 5 21.61 24.76 -10.69
C GLU A 5 20.44 23.89 -11.21
N LEU A 6 20.44 23.54 -12.50
CA LEU A 6 19.46 22.59 -13.05
C LEU A 6 19.59 21.20 -12.41
N SER A 7 20.80 20.76 -12.07
CA SER A 7 21.01 19.49 -11.36
C SER A 7 20.32 19.46 -9.99
N VAL A 8 20.45 20.53 -9.19
CA VAL A 8 19.80 20.63 -7.87
C VAL A 8 18.27 20.75 -8.01
N LEU A 9 17.79 21.50 -9.00
CA LEU A 9 16.35 21.60 -9.28
C LEU A 9 15.76 20.26 -9.73
N ASN A 10 16.49 19.44 -10.50
CA ASN A 10 16.04 18.10 -10.87
C ASN A 10 15.90 17.16 -9.66
N VAL A 11 16.70 17.30 -8.61
CA VAL A 11 16.51 16.54 -7.36
C VAL A 11 15.12 16.83 -6.76
N LEU A 12 14.73 18.10 -6.71
CA LEU A 12 13.40 18.53 -6.24
C LEU A 12 12.24 18.16 -7.20
N VAL A 13 12.54 17.87 -8.47
CA VAL A 13 11.54 17.35 -9.43
C VAL A 13 11.33 15.83 -9.25
N HIS A 14 12.28 15.13 -8.63
CA HIS A 14 12.18 13.70 -8.31
C HIS A 14 11.59 13.41 -6.91
N ASP A 15 10.96 14.41 -6.29
CA ASP A 15 10.32 14.39 -4.95
C ASP A 15 9.11 13.43 -4.79
N ALA A 16 8.95 12.42 -5.66
CA ALA A 16 7.91 11.39 -5.59
C ALA A 16 7.91 10.58 -4.28
N ASN A 17 9.01 10.63 -3.52
CA ASN A 17 9.17 10.00 -2.22
C ASN A 17 9.03 10.96 -1.02
N ILE A 18 8.55 12.21 -1.21
CA ILE A 18 8.25 13.11 -0.09
C ILE A 18 7.18 12.49 0.82
N ILE A 19 7.48 12.50 2.12
CA ILE A 19 6.54 12.17 3.19
C ILE A 19 6.10 13.50 3.82
N PRO A 20 4.93 14.06 3.45
CA PRO A 20 4.60 15.46 3.72
C PRO A 20 4.20 15.67 5.18
N TYR A 21 5.00 16.44 5.93
CA TYR A 21 4.81 16.69 7.36
C TYR A 21 3.39 17.12 7.74
N ARG A 22 2.73 16.34 8.60
CA ARG A 22 1.38 16.61 9.12
C ARG A 22 1.44 17.32 10.49
N LYS A 23 1.26 18.64 10.49
CA LYS A 23 1.26 19.49 11.70
C LYS A 23 0.23 19.05 12.76
N GLU A 24 -0.83 18.36 12.35
CA GLU A 24 -1.87 17.82 13.25
C GLU A 24 -1.29 16.83 14.26
N PHE A 25 -0.23 16.10 13.88
CA PHE A 25 0.44 15.15 14.77
C PHE A 25 1.09 15.82 15.99
N ASN A 26 1.44 17.12 15.94
CA ASN A 26 1.96 17.83 17.11
C ASN A 26 0.95 17.88 18.27
N ARG A 27 -0.36 17.77 17.99
CA ARG A 27 -1.40 17.67 19.03
C ARG A 27 -1.37 16.32 19.76
N ILE A 28 -0.69 15.31 19.21
CA ILE A 28 -0.42 14.01 19.83
C ILE A 28 0.90 14.08 20.58
N THR A 29 1.95 14.44 19.85
CA THR A 29 3.35 14.17 20.23
C THR A 29 3.96 15.29 21.08
N GLY A 30 3.37 16.49 21.07
CA GLY A 30 3.92 17.69 21.68
C GLY A 30 5.20 18.23 21.02
N SER A 31 5.72 17.59 19.96
CA SER A 31 7.01 17.95 19.35
C SER A 31 7.01 17.72 17.83
N VAL A 32 7.61 18.67 17.10
CA VAL A 32 7.80 18.60 15.65
C VAL A 32 8.66 17.39 15.27
N THR A 33 9.77 17.14 15.97
CA THR A 33 10.67 16.01 15.68
C THR A 33 9.99 14.67 15.93
N ALA A 34 9.18 14.58 16.99
CA ALA A 34 8.36 13.42 17.31
C ALA A 34 7.26 13.16 16.26
N SER A 35 6.63 14.21 15.73
CA SER A 35 5.64 14.09 14.65
C SER A 35 6.25 13.63 13.33
N ILE A 36 7.40 14.18 12.96
CA ILE A 36 8.15 13.75 11.77
C ILE A 36 8.54 12.28 11.91
N LEU A 37 9.14 11.89 13.04
CA LEU A 37 9.53 10.49 13.30
C LEU A 37 8.33 9.54 13.29
N LEU A 38 7.22 9.90 13.93
CA LEU A 38 5.98 9.11 13.91
C LEU A 38 5.49 8.90 12.47
N GLN A 39 5.50 9.94 11.65
CA GLN A 39 5.04 9.85 10.27
C GLN A 39 5.95 8.95 9.41
N GLN A 40 7.26 9.03 9.62
CA GLN A 40 8.25 8.18 8.96
C GLN A 40 8.11 6.71 9.33
N ILE A 41 7.86 6.41 10.62
CA ILE A 41 7.57 5.06 11.10
C ILE A 41 6.26 4.53 10.49
N ILE A 42 5.21 5.36 10.41
CA ILE A 42 3.93 4.99 9.76
C ILE A 42 4.13 4.65 8.27
N TYR A 43 4.90 5.46 7.54
CA TYR A 43 5.22 5.19 6.14
C TYR A 43 5.96 3.85 5.97
N ARG A 44 7.01 3.62 6.78
CA ARG A 44 7.85 2.41 6.70
C ARG A 44 7.13 1.13 7.12
N CYS A 45 6.22 1.18 8.10
CA CYS A 45 5.36 0.05 8.46
C CYS A 45 4.31 -0.28 7.37
N GLY A 46 3.88 0.74 6.62
CA GLY A 46 2.92 0.61 5.53
C GLY A 46 1.55 0.04 5.93
N HIS A 47 0.72 -0.25 4.92
CA HIS A 47 -0.65 -0.76 5.12
C HIS A 47 -0.73 -2.10 5.86
N GLN A 48 0.33 -2.91 5.83
CA GLN A 48 0.37 -4.23 6.46
C GLN A 48 0.89 -4.19 7.91
N ASN A 49 1.34 -3.03 8.40
CA ASN A 49 1.99 -2.86 9.71
C ASN A 49 3.13 -3.88 9.95
N THR A 50 3.93 -4.14 8.91
CA THR A 50 5.06 -5.04 8.97
C THR A 50 6.17 -4.41 9.83
N PRO A 51 6.74 -5.14 10.81
CA PRO A 51 7.93 -4.69 11.52
C PRO A 51 9.09 -4.41 10.56
N PHE A 52 9.82 -3.32 10.80
CA PHE A 52 11.06 -3.01 10.09
C PHE A 52 12.16 -2.67 11.10
N TYR A 53 13.43 -2.90 10.73
CA TYR A 53 14.56 -2.43 11.51
C TYR A 53 15.11 -1.11 10.95
N LYS A 54 15.66 -0.26 11.82
CA LYS A 54 16.45 0.91 11.41
C LYS A 54 17.42 1.33 12.51
N PHE A 55 18.66 1.60 12.14
CA PHE A 55 19.68 2.06 13.08
C PHE A 55 19.42 3.50 13.48
N LYS A 56 19.67 3.83 14.75
CA LYS A 56 19.57 5.21 15.24
C LYS A 56 20.54 6.14 14.52
N GLU A 57 21.77 5.68 14.35
CA GLU A 57 22.95 6.45 13.99
C GLU A 57 23.96 5.56 13.22
N PRO A 58 24.97 6.12 12.55
CA PRO A 58 26.00 5.35 11.87
C PRO A 58 26.71 4.35 12.79
N CYS A 59 26.90 3.12 12.32
CA CYS A 59 27.53 2.05 13.08
C CYS A 59 28.23 1.01 12.17
N GLU A 60 29.10 0.19 12.75
CA GLU A 60 29.90 -0.82 12.03
C GLU A 60 29.16 -2.16 11.82
N HIS A 61 27.82 -2.17 11.91
CA HIS A 61 27.01 -3.38 11.83
C HIS A 61 26.84 -3.85 10.37
N GLU A 62 26.89 -5.15 10.07
CA GLU A 62 26.84 -5.68 8.70
C GLU A 62 25.58 -5.28 7.91
N LEU A 63 24.43 -5.19 8.60
CA LEU A 63 23.15 -4.73 8.03
C LEU A 63 22.99 -3.20 7.95
N TYR A 64 23.98 -2.41 8.39
CA TYR A 64 23.94 -0.96 8.26
C TYR A 64 24.35 -0.53 6.85
N GLN A 65 23.70 0.52 6.35
CA GLN A 65 24.00 1.16 5.07
C GLN A 65 24.20 2.66 5.34
N ALA A 66 25.17 3.28 4.68
CA ALA A 66 25.44 4.70 4.80
C ALA A 66 24.19 5.54 4.46
N ASP A 67 23.99 6.66 5.16
CA ASP A 67 22.83 7.55 5.04
C ASP A 67 21.46 6.90 5.37
N GLN A 68 21.44 5.65 5.86
CA GLN A 68 20.22 4.91 6.24
C GLN A 68 19.98 4.83 7.75
N SER A 69 20.70 5.58 8.60
CA SER A 69 20.29 5.76 10.00
C SER A 69 19.14 6.77 10.16
N TRP A 70 18.53 6.84 11.35
CA TRP A 70 17.55 7.88 11.68
C TRP A 70 18.18 9.28 11.78
N THR A 71 19.39 9.41 12.32
CA THR A 71 20.08 10.71 12.44
C THR A 71 20.52 11.27 11.09
N GLU A 72 20.91 10.41 10.13
CA GLU A 72 21.24 10.85 8.77
C GLU A 72 19.97 11.23 8.00
N GLU A 73 19.00 10.31 7.88
CA GLU A 73 17.78 10.50 7.08
C GLU A 73 16.92 11.69 7.50
N LEU A 74 16.82 11.95 8.81
CA LEU A 74 15.99 13.03 9.34
C LEU A 74 16.80 14.29 9.72
N GLY A 75 18.12 14.25 9.58
CA GLY A 75 19.03 15.31 10.05
C GLY A 75 18.97 15.55 11.57
N PHE A 76 18.45 14.61 12.35
CA PHE A 76 18.29 14.75 13.80
C PHE A 76 19.62 14.55 14.52
N SER A 77 19.90 15.35 15.55
CA SER A 77 20.89 14.96 16.54
C SER A 77 20.44 13.74 17.33
N ARG A 78 21.39 13.00 17.91
CA ARG A 78 21.12 11.82 18.75
C ARG A 78 20.11 12.13 19.88
N ARG A 79 20.19 13.32 20.48
CA ARG A 79 19.30 13.78 21.57
C ARG A 79 17.89 14.11 21.08
N GLU A 80 17.76 14.70 19.91
CA GLU A 80 16.45 14.98 19.30
C GLU A 80 15.74 13.68 18.94
N PHE A 81 16.47 12.70 18.40
CA PHE A 81 15.93 11.35 18.20
C PHE A 81 15.50 10.71 19.52
N ASP A 82 16.35 10.71 20.56
CA ASP A 82 16.01 10.10 21.86
C ASP A 82 14.76 10.75 22.49
N THR A 83 14.64 12.07 22.38
CA THR A 83 13.46 12.83 22.86
C THR A 83 12.22 12.50 22.01
N ALA A 84 12.37 12.43 20.69
CA ALA A 84 11.29 12.13 19.77
C ALA A 84 10.74 10.71 19.95
N ILE A 85 11.60 9.71 20.03
CA ILE A 85 11.21 8.29 20.14
C ILE A 85 10.58 7.98 21.51
N ALA A 86 11.04 8.64 22.58
CA ALA A 86 10.46 8.54 23.92
C ALA A 86 9.04 9.13 24.01
N ALA A 87 8.72 10.14 23.20
CA ALA A 87 7.38 10.74 23.18
C ALA A 87 6.33 9.88 22.46
N ILE A 88 6.75 9.00 21.53
CA ILE A 88 5.83 8.28 20.62
C ILE A 88 5.87 6.76 20.76
N SER A 89 6.82 6.19 21.50
CA SER A 89 7.03 4.74 21.53
C SER A 89 7.32 4.19 22.92
N THR A 90 6.90 2.94 23.14
CA THR A 90 7.24 2.14 24.31
C THR A 90 8.21 1.04 23.92
N LYS A 91 9.26 0.83 24.71
CA LYS A 91 10.17 -0.31 24.53
C LYS A 91 9.54 -1.57 25.11
N ILE A 92 9.41 -2.62 24.30
CA ILE A 92 8.78 -3.88 24.67
C ILE A 92 9.76 -5.06 24.73
N LYS A 93 9.29 -6.14 25.36
CA LYS A 93 9.91 -7.46 25.46
C LYS A 93 8.95 -8.53 24.95
N LYS A 94 9.47 -9.74 24.77
CA LYS A 94 8.68 -10.93 24.42
C LYS A 94 7.62 -11.19 25.49
N GLY A 95 6.35 -11.17 25.09
CA GLY A 95 5.21 -11.48 25.96
C GLY A 95 4.52 -10.28 26.61
N ASP A 96 4.97 -9.05 26.37
CA ASP A 96 4.25 -7.84 26.81
C ASP A 96 2.91 -7.71 26.08
N ASP A 97 1.85 -7.29 26.78
CA ASP A 97 0.54 -7.03 26.17
C ASP A 97 0.52 -5.65 25.48
N LEU A 98 0.33 -5.66 24.16
CA LEU A 98 0.18 -4.47 23.33
C LEU A 98 -1.07 -3.63 23.68
N SER A 99 -2.06 -4.23 24.34
CA SER A 99 -3.34 -3.58 24.68
C SER A 99 -3.22 -2.55 25.81
N GLU A 100 -2.31 -2.78 26.75
CA GLU A 100 -1.99 -1.89 27.87
C GLU A 100 -1.14 -0.68 27.43
N ILE A 101 -0.38 -0.84 26.34
CA ILE A 101 0.52 0.20 25.81
C ILE A 101 -0.29 1.33 25.15
N THR A 102 -0.07 2.56 25.61
CA THR A 102 -0.79 3.76 25.15
C THR A 102 -0.07 4.54 24.06
N THR A 103 1.21 4.26 23.79
CA THR A 103 2.01 4.93 22.75
C THR A 103 1.70 4.37 21.35
N PRO A 104 1.65 5.21 20.30
CA PRO A 104 1.31 4.76 18.93
C PRO A 104 2.34 3.82 18.29
N VAL A 105 3.58 3.81 18.77
CA VAL A 105 4.66 2.93 18.30
C VAL A 105 5.10 1.99 19.42
N VAL A 106 5.56 0.79 19.06
CA VAL A 106 6.35 -0.09 19.92
C VAL A 106 7.69 -0.40 19.25
N HIS A 107 8.74 -0.59 20.06
CA HIS A 107 10.05 -0.97 19.55
C HIS A 107 10.73 -1.99 20.47
N TRP A 108 11.58 -2.83 19.91
CA TRP A 108 12.43 -3.77 20.65
C TRP A 108 13.82 -3.83 20.02
N THR A 109 14.79 -4.33 20.78
CA THR A 109 16.18 -4.47 20.33
C THR A 109 16.59 -5.93 20.48
N THR A 110 17.10 -6.55 19.41
CA THR A 110 17.64 -7.92 19.46
C THR A 110 18.97 -7.98 20.20
N ILE A 111 19.47 -9.19 20.45
CA ILE A 111 20.78 -9.43 21.04
C ILE A 111 21.88 -8.79 20.17
N ASP A 112 21.71 -8.84 18.84
CA ASP A 112 22.60 -8.30 17.80
C ASP A 112 22.52 -6.77 17.65
N ARG A 113 21.88 -6.08 18.62
CA ARG A 113 21.71 -4.61 18.67
C ARG A 113 20.84 -4.00 17.56
N ILE A 114 20.20 -4.82 16.74
CA ILE A 114 19.24 -4.38 15.72
C ILE A 114 17.95 -3.91 16.43
N THR A 115 17.51 -2.69 16.16
CA THR A 115 16.26 -2.14 16.73
C THR A 115 15.15 -2.16 15.68
N TYR A 116 14.05 -2.82 16.04
CA TYR A 116 12.84 -2.97 15.23
C TYR A 116 11.72 -2.06 15.74
N TYR A 117 10.88 -1.60 14.82
CA TYR A 117 9.73 -0.71 15.07
C TYR A 117 8.46 -1.32 14.47
N GLN A 118 7.33 -1.13 15.16
CA GLN A 118 6.00 -1.49 14.68
C GLN A 118 4.96 -0.50 15.22
N LEU A 119 3.84 -0.30 14.51
CA LEU A 119 2.73 0.50 15.01
C LEU A 119 1.89 -0.31 16.01
N ASN A 120 1.62 0.28 17.18
CA ASN A 120 0.50 -0.15 18.02
C ASN A 120 -0.78 0.43 17.42
N LEU A 121 -1.42 -0.33 16.53
CA LEU A 121 -2.64 0.08 15.82
C LEU A 121 -3.77 0.48 16.77
N CYS A 122 -3.86 -0.16 17.94
CA CYS A 122 -4.93 0.10 18.90
C CYS A 122 -4.72 1.46 19.60
N ALA A 123 -3.49 1.78 20.01
CA ALA A 123 -3.11 3.10 20.51
C ALA A 123 -3.22 4.17 19.41
N LEU A 124 -2.65 3.92 18.23
CA LEU A 124 -2.66 4.84 17.10
C LEU A 124 -4.09 5.17 16.63
N ARG A 125 -5.00 4.19 16.54
CA ARG A 125 -6.42 4.43 16.21
C ARG A 125 -7.12 5.31 17.26
N LYS A 126 -6.92 5.04 18.56
CA LYS A 126 -7.47 5.87 19.65
C LYS A 126 -7.00 7.33 19.52
N VAL A 127 -5.73 7.52 19.17
CA VAL A 127 -5.08 8.82 19.00
C VAL A 127 -5.56 9.54 17.72
N LEU A 128 -5.55 8.88 16.56
CA LEU A 128 -5.99 9.45 15.29
C LEU A 128 -7.48 9.81 15.32
N ASN A 129 -8.32 8.99 15.95
CA ASN A 129 -9.74 9.32 16.14
C ASN A 129 -9.91 10.65 16.91
N ARG A 130 -9.10 10.92 17.94
CA ARG A 130 -9.15 12.19 18.69
C ARG A 130 -8.70 13.40 17.85
N LEU A 131 -7.84 13.21 16.86
CA LEU A 131 -7.41 14.28 15.96
C LEU A 131 -8.42 14.56 14.84
N TYR A 132 -8.89 13.51 14.19
CA TYR A 132 -9.56 13.55 12.90
C TYR A 132 -11.07 13.29 12.97
N VAL A 133 -11.65 13.06 14.16
CA VAL A 133 -13.10 12.94 14.34
C VAL A 133 -13.63 14.17 15.09
N THR A 134 -13.87 15.23 14.33
CA THR A 134 -14.83 16.30 14.66
C THR A 134 -16.22 15.92 14.15
N ALA A 135 -17.27 16.66 14.55
CA ALA A 135 -18.64 16.39 14.09
C ALA A 135 -18.79 16.40 12.55
N GLU A 136 -18.03 17.25 11.85
CA GLU A 136 -18.04 17.33 10.38
C GLU A 136 -17.32 16.15 9.71
N SER A 137 -16.16 15.73 10.23
CA SER A 137 -15.41 14.59 9.68
C SER A 137 -16.06 13.24 10.04
N ALA A 138 -16.72 13.15 11.20
CA ALA A 138 -17.65 12.07 11.51
C ALA A 138 -18.82 12.02 10.53
N ALA A 139 -19.36 13.19 10.13
CA ALA A 139 -20.42 13.28 9.14
C ALA A 139 -19.94 12.88 7.73
N LEU A 140 -18.70 13.21 7.34
CA LEU A 140 -18.10 12.79 6.07
C LEU A 140 -17.87 11.27 6.02
N ILE A 141 -17.23 10.68 7.04
CA ILE A 141 -17.03 9.22 7.14
C ILE A 141 -18.40 8.49 7.12
N LYS A 142 -19.40 9.05 7.80
CA LYS A 142 -20.77 8.51 7.79
C LYS A 142 -21.47 8.72 6.44
N ALA A 143 -21.24 9.84 5.76
CA ALA A 143 -21.79 10.13 4.45
C ALA A 143 -21.20 9.22 3.37
N GLU A 144 -19.89 8.94 3.37
CA GLU A 144 -19.28 7.95 2.47
C GLU A 144 -19.87 6.55 2.71
N SER A 145 -20.10 6.16 3.97
CA SER A 145 -20.78 4.89 4.30
C SER A 145 -22.28 4.86 3.97
N ALA A 146 -22.92 6.02 3.77
CA ALA A 146 -24.34 6.15 3.44
C ALA A 146 -24.60 6.42 1.93
N ALA A 147 -23.60 6.92 1.21
CA ALA A 147 -23.70 7.28 -0.20
C ALA A 147 -23.83 6.06 -1.13
N THR A 148 -23.55 4.84 -0.65
CA THR A 148 -23.76 3.60 -1.42
C THR A 148 -25.19 3.07 -1.43
N ASP A 149 -26.13 3.67 -0.69
CA ASP A 149 -27.50 3.14 -0.50
C ASP A 149 -28.64 4.05 -1.02
N SER A 150 -28.33 5.01 -1.90
CA SER A 150 -29.36 5.86 -2.55
C SER A 150 -29.31 5.78 -4.07
N ALA A 151 -30.21 4.97 -4.63
CA ALA A 151 -30.50 4.97 -6.06
C ALA A 151 -31.27 6.24 -6.46
N LYS A 152 -30.57 7.31 -6.82
CA LYS A 152 -31.14 8.42 -7.61
C LYS A 152 -30.12 9.05 -8.56
N ALA A 153 -30.61 9.44 -9.73
CA ALA A 153 -29.80 9.82 -10.88
C ALA A 153 -29.03 11.15 -10.69
N PRO A 154 -27.94 11.38 -11.44
CA PRO A 154 -27.21 12.65 -11.43
C PRO A 154 -28.11 13.81 -11.88
N LEU A 155 -27.91 14.98 -11.26
CA LEU A 155 -28.57 16.21 -11.67
C LEU A 155 -27.91 16.76 -12.94
N ASP A 156 -28.72 16.95 -13.96
CA ASP A 156 -28.35 17.51 -15.26
C ASP A 156 -28.24 19.05 -15.18
N ILE A 157 -27.09 19.61 -15.57
CA ILE A 157 -26.87 21.06 -15.71
C ILE A 157 -26.78 21.36 -17.21
N ASN A 158 -27.86 21.91 -17.75
CA ASN A 158 -28.13 21.93 -19.18
C ASN A 158 -27.65 23.20 -19.92
N ASN A 159 -27.47 23.01 -21.23
CA ASN A 159 -27.56 23.97 -22.34
C ASN A 159 -26.42 24.96 -22.65
N ARG A 160 -25.77 24.70 -23.80
CA ARG A 160 -26.05 25.39 -25.09
C ARG A 160 -25.71 24.41 -26.24
N GLU A 161 -26.71 23.98 -27.03
CA GLU A 161 -27.08 24.56 -28.36
C GLU A 161 -25.95 24.47 -29.40
N VAL A 162 -26.07 23.96 -30.64
CA VAL A 162 -27.16 23.46 -31.54
C VAL A 162 -26.41 22.58 -32.61
N SER A 163 -26.93 21.50 -33.24
CA SER A 163 -28.19 21.35 -33.97
C SER A 163 -28.68 19.88 -34.19
N GLU A 164 -29.59 19.73 -35.15
CA GLU A 164 -30.48 18.67 -35.61
C GLU A 164 -29.97 17.60 -36.63
N ASN A 165 -30.68 16.44 -36.63
CA ASN A 165 -31.10 15.57 -37.78
C ASN A 165 -30.02 14.90 -38.68
N THR A 166 -30.17 13.68 -39.22
CA THR A 166 -31.32 12.74 -39.32
C THR A 166 -30.85 11.27 -39.38
N ASP A 167 -31.77 10.32 -39.11
CA ASP A 167 -31.78 8.88 -39.49
C ASP A 167 -30.49 8.16 -39.96
N ASN A 168 -30.13 7.06 -39.27
CA ASN A 168 -30.31 5.71 -39.86
C ASN A 168 -29.92 4.53 -38.93
N LYS A 169 -30.92 3.68 -38.68
CA LYS A 169 -30.89 2.22 -38.36
C LYS A 169 -29.53 1.49 -38.53
N LYS A 170 -28.79 1.26 -37.43
CA LYS A 170 -27.68 0.28 -37.39
C LYS A 170 -27.57 -0.52 -36.06
N ILE A 171 -28.41 -1.56 -36.04
CA ILE A 171 -28.26 -2.87 -35.35
C ILE A 171 -26.97 -3.06 -34.52
N ASN A 172 -27.15 -3.10 -33.20
CA ASN A 172 -26.66 -4.14 -32.28
C ASN A 172 -25.26 -4.75 -32.56
N LYS A 173 -24.18 -3.96 -32.42
CA LYS A 173 -22.78 -4.46 -32.51
C LYS A 173 -21.90 -4.19 -31.27
N LYS A 174 -22.37 -3.43 -30.27
CA LYS A 174 -21.58 -3.06 -29.08
C LYS A 174 -21.73 -4.05 -27.90
N SER A 175 -22.69 -4.96 -27.98
CA SER A 175 -23.03 -5.97 -26.96
C SER A 175 -22.24 -7.28 -27.09
N LEU A 176 -21.86 -7.69 -28.31
CA LEU A 176 -21.08 -8.90 -28.55
C LEU A 176 -19.65 -8.77 -28.02
N ASN A 177 -18.92 -7.71 -28.42
CA ASN A 177 -17.50 -7.53 -28.07
C ASN A 177 -17.22 -7.67 -26.57
N LYS A 178 -18.04 -7.08 -25.69
CA LYS A 178 -17.88 -7.21 -24.23
C LYS A 178 -18.14 -8.62 -23.66
N SER A 179 -18.82 -9.49 -24.40
CA SER A 179 -18.92 -10.91 -24.04
C SER A 179 -17.65 -11.65 -24.45
N ASP A 180 -17.12 -11.32 -25.63
CA ASP A 180 -15.93 -11.96 -26.20
C ASP A 180 -14.66 -11.58 -25.41
N GLU A 181 -14.47 -10.30 -25.06
CA GLU A 181 -13.40 -9.82 -24.17
C GLU A 181 -13.39 -10.53 -22.81
N VAL A 182 -14.57 -10.79 -22.23
CA VAL A 182 -14.71 -11.48 -20.94
C VAL A 182 -14.37 -12.96 -21.05
N ASN A 183 -14.80 -13.61 -22.15
CA ASN A 183 -14.43 -14.98 -22.46
C ASN A 183 -12.92 -15.11 -22.71
N GLU A 184 -12.32 -14.15 -23.42
CA GLU A 184 -10.89 -14.11 -23.72
C GLU A 184 -10.03 -14.01 -22.44
N VAL A 185 -10.34 -13.07 -21.55
CA VAL A 185 -9.66 -12.93 -20.24
C VAL A 185 -9.89 -14.17 -19.38
N PHE A 186 -11.09 -14.76 -19.40
CA PHE A 186 -11.40 -15.97 -18.62
C PHE A 186 -10.64 -17.21 -19.11
N LEU A 187 -10.63 -17.48 -20.42
CA LEU A 187 -9.92 -18.62 -21.00
C LEU A 187 -8.41 -18.50 -20.77
N PHE A 188 -7.86 -17.30 -20.92
CA PHE A 188 -6.46 -17.04 -20.62
C PHE A 188 -6.12 -17.29 -19.14
N TRP A 189 -6.99 -16.90 -18.20
CA TRP A 189 -6.84 -17.28 -16.79
C TRP A 189 -6.85 -18.80 -16.57
N GLN A 190 -7.77 -19.53 -17.23
CA GLN A 190 -7.82 -20.99 -17.12
C GLN A 190 -6.55 -21.69 -17.63
N GLU A 191 -6.00 -21.21 -18.75
CA GLU A 191 -4.79 -21.73 -19.36
C GLU A 191 -3.57 -21.51 -18.45
N ILE A 192 -3.34 -20.27 -18.03
CA ILE A 192 -2.19 -19.89 -17.20
C ILE A 192 -2.23 -20.55 -15.81
N MET A 193 -3.41 -20.65 -15.20
CA MET A 193 -3.56 -21.25 -13.86
C MET A 193 -3.78 -22.76 -13.89
N LYS A 194 -3.84 -23.39 -15.07
CA LYS A 194 -4.16 -24.82 -15.28
C LYS A 194 -5.50 -25.26 -14.66
N THR A 195 -6.44 -24.32 -14.50
CA THR A 195 -7.76 -24.52 -13.87
C THR A 195 -8.83 -24.89 -14.91
N HIS A 196 -8.53 -25.84 -15.80
CA HIS A 196 -9.40 -26.25 -16.91
C HIS A 196 -10.80 -26.77 -16.47
N LYS A 197 -10.96 -27.18 -15.20
CA LYS A 197 -12.25 -27.59 -14.61
C LYS A 197 -13.15 -26.42 -14.18
N ALA A 198 -12.61 -25.21 -14.07
CA ALA A 198 -13.39 -24.03 -13.69
C ALA A 198 -14.40 -23.67 -14.80
N LYS A 199 -15.54 -23.10 -14.42
CA LYS A 199 -16.54 -22.58 -15.35
C LYS A 199 -16.69 -21.08 -15.16
N LEU A 200 -17.02 -20.37 -16.26
CA LEU A 200 -17.38 -18.96 -16.22
C LEU A 200 -18.77 -18.81 -15.59
N ASP A 201 -18.79 -18.67 -14.27
CA ASP A 201 -20.01 -18.36 -13.53
C ASP A 201 -20.33 -16.86 -13.57
N ALA A 202 -21.55 -16.50 -13.15
CA ALA A 202 -22.02 -15.12 -13.15
C ALA A 202 -21.19 -14.18 -12.25
N LYS A 203 -20.57 -14.69 -11.16
CA LYS A 203 -19.72 -13.87 -10.26
C LYS A 203 -18.38 -13.56 -10.93
N ARG A 204 -17.74 -14.57 -11.54
CA ARG A 204 -16.50 -14.41 -12.33
C ARG A 204 -16.73 -13.50 -13.53
N SER A 205 -17.80 -13.70 -14.28
CA SER A 205 -18.17 -12.83 -15.42
C SER A 205 -18.41 -11.38 -14.97
N LYS A 206 -19.12 -11.17 -13.85
CA LYS A 206 -19.33 -9.83 -13.27
C LYS A 206 -18.02 -9.16 -12.86
N MET A 207 -17.09 -9.90 -12.24
CA MET A 207 -15.80 -9.36 -11.80
C MET A 207 -14.92 -8.92 -12.99
N ILE A 208 -14.83 -9.75 -14.04
CA ILE A 208 -14.08 -9.40 -15.26
C ILE A 208 -14.75 -8.20 -15.97
N LYS A 209 -16.09 -8.18 -16.09
CA LYS A 209 -16.85 -7.04 -16.65
C LYS A 209 -16.72 -5.75 -15.85
N LEU A 210 -16.45 -5.83 -14.55
CA LEU A 210 -16.16 -4.67 -13.73
C LEU A 210 -14.79 -4.11 -14.08
N ARG A 211 -13.74 -4.95 -14.07
CA ARG A 211 -12.36 -4.48 -14.36
C ARG A 211 -12.12 -4.08 -15.81
N LEU A 212 -12.89 -4.59 -16.78
CA LEU A 212 -12.90 -4.10 -18.17
C LEU A 212 -13.52 -2.69 -18.34
N GLN A 213 -13.91 -2.02 -17.25
CA GLN A 213 -14.25 -0.59 -17.26
C GLN A 213 -13.02 0.28 -16.95
N ASP A 214 -12.10 -0.24 -16.15
CA ASP A 214 -10.91 0.46 -15.64
C ASP A 214 -9.65 0.10 -16.46
N PHE A 215 -9.56 -1.13 -16.98
CA PHE A 215 -8.37 -1.73 -17.58
C PHE A 215 -8.65 -2.36 -18.96
N SER A 216 -7.65 -2.43 -19.83
CA SER A 216 -7.76 -3.15 -21.10
C SER A 216 -7.68 -4.68 -20.92
N VAL A 217 -8.12 -5.42 -21.94
CA VAL A 217 -7.94 -6.90 -21.99
C VAL A 217 -6.48 -7.31 -21.78
N GLN A 218 -5.51 -6.56 -22.32
CA GLN A 218 -4.10 -6.87 -22.17
C GLN A 218 -3.58 -6.60 -20.75
N ASP A 219 -4.09 -5.58 -20.08
CA ASP A 219 -3.74 -5.28 -18.68
C ASP A 219 -4.25 -6.40 -17.76
N LEU A 220 -5.49 -6.88 -17.98
CA LEU A 220 -6.03 -8.01 -17.22
C LEU A 220 -5.28 -9.32 -17.49
N LYS A 221 -4.84 -9.58 -18.73
CA LYS A 221 -3.92 -10.70 -19.03
C LYS A 221 -2.57 -10.53 -18.35
N THR A 222 -2.03 -9.31 -18.31
CA THR A 222 -0.78 -8.99 -17.62
C THR A 222 -0.90 -9.24 -16.11
N ALA A 223 -2.01 -8.84 -15.48
CA ALA A 223 -2.33 -9.19 -14.10
C ALA A 223 -2.41 -10.71 -13.86
N ILE A 224 -3.07 -11.46 -14.75
CA ILE A 224 -3.13 -12.94 -14.67
C ILE A 224 -1.72 -13.55 -14.71
N LEU A 225 -0.86 -13.10 -15.61
CA LEU A 225 0.54 -13.54 -15.68
C LEU A 225 1.33 -13.13 -14.43
N GLY A 226 1.08 -11.94 -13.88
CA GLY A 226 1.73 -11.46 -12.66
C GLY A 226 1.42 -12.34 -11.45
N CYS A 227 0.14 -12.67 -11.28
CA CYS A 227 -0.30 -13.63 -10.27
C CYS A 227 0.39 -14.99 -10.44
N SER A 228 0.54 -15.50 -11.67
CA SER A 228 1.15 -16.83 -11.90
C SER A 228 2.67 -16.88 -11.69
N LYS A 229 3.37 -15.74 -11.76
CA LYS A 229 4.78 -15.62 -11.33
C LYS A 229 4.94 -15.58 -9.81
N SER A 230 3.90 -15.20 -9.06
CA SER A 230 3.99 -15.07 -7.61
C SER A 230 3.92 -16.44 -6.93
N LYS A 231 5.08 -16.93 -6.46
CA LYS A 231 5.20 -18.18 -5.67
C LYS A 231 4.12 -18.30 -4.59
N TRP A 232 3.89 -17.23 -3.83
CA TRP A 232 2.90 -17.19 -2.74
C TRP A 232 1.46 -17.41 -3.24
N HIS A 233 1.03 -16.71 -4.29
CA HIS A 233 -0.33 -16.87 -4.85
C HIS A 233 -0.52 -18.21 -5.56
N MET A 234 0.57 -18.83 -6.04
CA MET A 234 0.57 -20.17 -6.64
C MET A 234 0.66 -21.31 -5.61
N GLY A 235 0.58 -21.01 -4.30
CA GLY A 235 0.49 -22.01 -3.23
C GLY A 235 1.78 -22.30 -2.48
N ALA A 236 2.91 -21.65 -2.81
CA ALA A 236 4.09 -21.65 -1.95
C ALA A 236 3.92 -20.62 -0.82
N ASN A 237 2.95 -20.91 0.05
CA ASN A 237 2.64 -20.18 1.28
C ASN A 237 2.43 -21.18 2.44
N PRO A 238 2.42 -20.74 3.71
CA PRO A 238 2.30 -21.64 4.85
C PRO A 238 1.06 -22.54 4.83
N ASN A 239 -0.02 -22.06 4.20
CA ASN A 239 -1.30 -22.78 4.08
C ASN A 239 -1.35 -23.72 2.86
N GLN A 240 -0.27 -23.81 2.09
CA GLN A 240 -0.14 -24.59 0.85
C GLN A 240 -1.30 -24.39 -0.17
N THR A 241 -1.93 -23.20 -0.14
CA THR A 241 -3.21 -22.93 -0.81
C THR A 241 -3.02 -21.92 -1.95
N ALA A 242 -3.39 -22.27 -3.18
CA ALA A 242 -3.30 -21.36 -4.31
C ALA A 242 -4.39 -20.26 -4.26
N TYR A 243 -3.99 -19.02 -3.99
CA TYR A 243 -4.83 -17.82 -4.02
C TYR A 243 -4.89 -17.16 -5.40
N ASN A 244 -4.95 -17.99 -6.45
CA ASN A 244 -4.91 -17.57 -7.85
C ASN A 244 -6.31 -17.41 -8.50
N GLN A 245 -7.38 -17.34 -7.69
CA GLN A 245 -8.75 -17.22 -8.17
C GLN A 245 -9.03 -15.82 -8.72
N ILE A 246 -9.96 -15.72 -9.69
CA ILE A 246 -10.44 -14.45 -10.26
C ILE A 246 -10.88 -13.43 -9.19
N SER A 247 -11.46 -13.89 -8.07
CA SER A 247 -11.81 -13.05 -6.91
C SER A 247 -10.61 -12.37 -6.26
N ASN A 248 -9.43 -13.00 -6.30
CA ASN A 248 -8.21 -12.48 -5.69
C ASN A 248 -7.49 -11.55 -6.67
N ILE A 249 -7.42 -11.93 -7.95
CA ILE A 249 -6.75 -11.15 -9.00
C ILE A 249 -7.52 -9.87 -9.33
N PHE A 250 -8.86 -9.96 -9.48
CA PHE A 250 -9.72 -8.86 -9.92
C PHE A 250 -10.61 -8.29 -8.81
N GLY A 251 -10.36 -8.65 -7.55
CA GLY A 251 -11.19 -8.27 -6.39
C GLY A 251 -11.28 -6.76 -6.18
N SER A 252 -10.16 -6.04 -6.26
CA SER A 252 -10.05 -4.58 -6.13
C SER A 252 -9.24 -4.00 -7.30
N ILE A 253 -9.19 -2.67 -7.47
CA ILE A 253 -8.39 -2.02 -8.54
C ILE A 253 -6.90 -2.24 -8.24
N GLU A 254 -6.53 -2.00 -6.98
CA GLU A 254 -5.18 -2.07 -6.44
C GLU A 254 -4.59 -3.49 -6.58
N ASN A 255 -5.43 -4.54 -6.49
CA ASN A 255 -4.99 -5.91 -6.77
C ASN A 255 -4.59 -6.08 -8.24
N VAL A 256 -5.35 -5.51 -9.19
CA VAL A 256 -5.02 -5.61 -10.63
C VAL A 256 -3.70 -4.91 -10.92
N GLU A 257 -3.52 -3.68 -10.45
CA GLU A 257 -2.30 -2.88 -10.57
C GLU A 257 -1.10 -3.62 -9.98
N LYS A 258 -1.22 -4.08 -8.73
CA LYS A 258 -0.19 -4.87 -8.03
C LYS A 258 0.25 -6.11 -8.83
N PHE A 259 -0.66 -6.78 -9.52
CA PHE A 259 -0.30 -7.93 -10.35
C PHE A 259 0.27 -7.51 -11.72
N ILE A 260 -0.12 -6.37 -12.30
CA ILE A 260 0.53 -5.81 -13.49
C ILE A 260 2.01 -5.47 -13.18
N ASP A 261 2.28 -4.86 -12.03
CA ASP A 261 3.63 -4.54 -11.57
C ASP A 261 4.51 -5.78 -11.34
N MET A 262 3.90 -6.94 -11.03
CA MET A 262 4.63 -8.21 -10.96
C MET A 262 5.08 -8.72 -12.35
N GLN A 263 4.55 -8.18 -13.46
CA GLN A 263 5.06 -8.46 -14.81
C GLN A 263 6.17 -7.52 -15.25
N SER A 264 6.06 -6.22 -14.95
CA SER A 264 7.04 -5.19 -15.35
C SER A 264 8.42 -5.43 -14.72
N ARG A 265 8.47 -6.11 -13.56
CA ARG A 265 9.68 -6.67 -12.94
C ARG A 265 10.29 -7.83 -13.76
N LYS A 266 10.80 -7.53 -14.96
CA LYS A 266 11.49 -8.48 -15.85
C LYS A 266 13.00 -8.21 -15.85
N ARG A 267 13.73 -8.95 -15.02
CA ARG A 267 15.21 -9.12 -14.98
C ARG A 267 16.04 -8.00 -15.64
N VAL A 268 16.38 -6.96 -14.88
CA VAL A 268 17.62 -6.22 -15.13
C VAL A 268 18.76 -6.98 -14.43
N ALA A 269 19.80 -7.31 -15.17
CA ALA A 269 21.05 -7.79 -14.60
C ALA A 269 21.97 -6.58 -14.38
N VAL A 270 22.30 -6.30 -13.11
CA VAL A 270 23.45 -5.55 -12.58
C VAL A 270 23.81 -4.19 -13.24
N ASN A 271 23.81 -3.14 -12.41
CA ASN A 271 24.07 -1.72 -12.70
C ASN A 271 22.92 -1.03 -13.46
N ASP A 272 22.37 0.13 -13.04
CA ASP A 272 22.90 1.18 -12.15
C ASP A 272 21.85 1.74 -11.17
N HIS A 273 22.33 2.24 -10.03
CA HIS A 273 21.73 3.26 -9.13
C HIS A 273 20.21 3.27 -8.82
N ASP A 274 19.74 2.43 -7.88
CA ASP A 274 18.59 2.75 -7.00
C ASP A 274 18.81 2.17 -5.59
N LEU A 275 19.58 2.90 -4.79
CA LEU A 275 19.95 2.56 -3.40
C LEU A 275 18.90 3.12 -2.43
N SER A 276 17.80 2.39 -2.23
CA SER A 276 16.85 2.70 -1.13
C SER A 276 16.03 1.50 -0.61
N THR A 277 15.75 0.48 -1.42
CA THR A 277 14.69 -0.51 -1.10
C THR A 277 15.05 -1.98 -1.36
N GLN A 278 16.33 -2.38 -1.23
CA GLN A 278 16.74 -3.79 -1.38
C GLN A 278 17.59 -4.30 -0.20
N SER A 279 16.90 -4.76 0.86
CA SER A 279 17.18 -6.00 1.62
C SER A 279 16.52 -5.97 3.01
N TYR A 280 15.19 -6.14 3.06
CA TYR A 280 14.44 -6.31 4.31
C TYR A 280 13.74 -7.68 4.41
N ASP A 281 14.03 -8.59 3.46
CA ASP A 281 13.53 -9.97 3.42
C ASP A 281 14.29 -10.88 4.40
N ASN A 282 14.18 -10.61 5.71
CA ASN A 282 14.13 -11.67 6.74
C ASN A 282 13.74 -11.23 8.17
N ALA A 283 12.92 -10.18 8.33
CA ALA A 283 12.35 -9.84 9.65
C ALA A 283 11.47 -10.95 10.26
N GLN A 284 11.03 -11.92 9.46
CA GLN A 284 10.12 -13.00 9.88
C GLN A 284 10.83 -14.21 10.48
N GLU A 285 12.15 -14.38 10.30
CA GLU A 285 12.90 -15.53 10.86
C GLU A 285 13.39 -15.29 12.30
N HIS A 286 13.61 -14.04 12.71
CA HIS A 286 13.89 -13.67 14.11
C HIS A 286 12.61 -13.41 14.92
N PHE A 287 11.87 -14.48 15.21
CA PHE A 287 10.59 -14.45 15.93
C PHE A 287 10.72 -14.14 17.44
N ASP A 288 10.75 -12.84 17.77
CA ASP A 288 10.50 -12.32 19.14
C ASP A 288 9.40 -11.24 19.18
N VAL A 289 8.57 -11.15 18.13
CA VAL A 289 7.50 -10.14 18.00
C VAL A 289 6.18 -10.66 18.61
N PRO A 290 5.49 -9.91 19.48
CA PRO A 290 4.14 -10.26 19.92
C PRO A 290 3.14 -10.18 18.76
N VAL A 291 2.27 -11.18 18.64
CA VAL A 291 1.21 -11.22 17.64
C VAL A 291 0.17 -10.15 17.99
N ASN A 292 -0.02 -9.17 17.09
CA ASN A 292 -1.07 -8.15 17.24
C ASN A 292 -2.45 -8.79 16.94
N GLN A 293 -3.00 -9.48 17.95
CA GLN A 293 -4.14 -10.36 17.83
C GLN A 293 -5.46 -9.58 18.04
N PHE A 294 -6.05 -9.13 16.93
CA PHE A 294 -7.42 -8.60 16.82
C PHE A 294 -7.83 -7.44 17.75
N CYS A 295 -7.42 -6.21 17.41
CA CYS A 295 -8.21 -5.03 17.75
C CYS A 295 -9.34 -4.83 16.73
N ILE A 296 -10.55 -5.27 17.11
CA ILE A 296 -11.84 -5.00 16.45
C ILE A 296 -12.23 -3.52 16.69
#